data_AF-A0A9R1A5T8-F1
#
_entry.id   AF-A0A9R1A5T8-F1
#
_cell.length_a   1.000
_cell.length_b   1.000
_cell.length_c   1.000
_cell.angle_alpha   90.00
_cell.angle_beta   90.00
_cell.angle_gamma   90.00
#
_symmetry.space_group_name_H-M   'P 1'
#
loop_
_entity.id
_entity.type
_entity.pdbx_description
1 polymer ?
#
loop_
_entity_poly.entity_id
_entity_poly.type
_entity_poly.pdbx_seq_one_letter_code
_entity_poly.pdbx_strand_id
1 'polypeptide(L)'
;MLLHNHHHQWPTRRAGPAAARSISQLVKTNGRRAFLVDTLALVTHSSATLTSYYHLPAKWPLSMGIGALEVRKLESQGVPTKQAEAITSAITEVLNDSLESISESFVSKAEMQKSEMLQEANISKFKSQVQSSQENHFSLLQRETEKLRGDIDKMRSELKYEIDKVTAGQRLDLNLERGRIRDELAKQNEETTDLTTKLDKEIHSLKAQLEAAKYDVIKYCIGTIVSISAVGLAVLRIVM
;
A
#
# COMPACT_ATOMS: atom_id res chain seq x y z
N MET A 1 19.65 -33.29 -4.46
CA MET A 1 18.47 -32.94 -3.66
C MET A 1 17.99 -31.57 -4.14
N LEU A 2 16.91 -31.56 -4.93
CA LEU A 2 16.43 -30.41 -5.71
C LEU A 2 15.67 -29.43 -4.81
N LEU A 3 16.18 -28.22 -4.61
CA LEU A 3 15.41 -27.11 -4.02
C LEU A 3 14.61 -26.41 -5.12
N HIS A 4 13.33 -26.75 -5.19
CA HIS A 4 12.35 -26.10 -6.06
C HIS A 4 12.12 -24.65 -5.60
N ASN A 5 12.45 -23.71 -6.49
CA ASN A 5 12.27 -22.28 -6.32
C ASN A 5 10.80 -21.91 -6.64
N HIS A 6 9.96 -21.71 -5.61
CA HIS A 6 8.58 -21.27 -5.80
C HIS A 6 8.54 -19.76 -6.08
N HIS A 7 8.46 -19.39 -7.36
CA HIS A 7 8.07 -18.05 -7.80
C HIS A 7 6.59 -17.81 -7.47
N HIS A 8 6.31 -17.11 -6.37
CA HIS A 8 5.00 -16.51 -6.15
C HIS A 8 4.85 -15.28 -7.05
N GLN A 9 4.29 -15.48 -8.25
CA GLN A 9 3.74 -14.39 -9.05
C GLN A 9 2.44 -13.91 -8.41
N TRP A 10 2.43 -12.65 -7.98
CA TRP A 10 1.22 -11.96 -7.56
C TRP A 10 0.31 -11.76 -8.78
N PRO A 11 -1.02 -11.94 -8.65
CA PRO A 11 -1.92 -11.66 -9.75
C PRO A 11 -2.01 -10.13 -9.95
N THR A 12 -1.36 -9.63 -11.00
CA THR A 12 -1.65 -8.32 -11.58
C THR A 12 -3.10 -8.31 -12.08
N ARG A 13 -4.05 -7.97 -11.22
CA ARG A 13 -5.37 -7.50 -11.65
C ARG A 13 -5.13 -6.20 -12.43
N ARG A 14 -5.12 -6.29 -13.76
CA ARG A 14 -5.38 -5.13 -14.61
C ARG A 14 -6.78 -4.63 -14.23
N ALA A 15 -6.81 -3.59 -13.39
CA ALA A 15 -7.98 -2.75 -13.28
C ALA A 15 -8.20 -2.15 -14.68
N GLY A 16 -9.17 -2.69 -15.41
CA GLY A 16 -9.66 -2.05 -16.63
C GLY A 16 -10.12 -0.63 -16.30
N PRO A 17 -10.18 0.27 -17.29
CA PRO A 17 -10.57 1.65 -17.07
C PRO A 17 -11.95 1.65 -16.39
N ALA A 18 -11.97 2.03 -15.10
CA ALA A 18 -13.19 2.31 -14.40
C ALA A 18 -13.85 3.45 -15.18
N ALA A 19 -14.84 3.11 -15.99
CA ALA A 19 -15.63 4.07 -16.74
C ALA A 19 -16.12 5.11 -15.72
N ALA A 20 -15.51 6.29 -15.76
CA ALA A 20 -15.93 7.45 -15.02
C ALA A 20 -17.33 7.78 -15.50
N ARG A 21 -18.33 7.19 -14.85
CA ARG A 21 -19.73 7.57 -15.04
C ARG A 21 -19.81 9.02 -14.64
N SER A 22 -20.03 9.88 -15.63
CA SER A 22 -20.24 11.31 -15.44
C SER A 22 -21.29 11.51 -14.35
N ILE A 23 -20.85 12.11 -13.22
CA ILE A 23 -21.69 12.41 -12.05
C ILE A 23 -22.84 13.36 -12.41
N SER A 24 -22.84 13.96 -13.61
CA SER A 24 -23.90 14.82 -14.12
C SER A 24 -25.27 14.16 -14.32
N GLN A 25 -25.40 12.83 -14.19
CA GLN A 25 -26.71 12.16 -14.31
C GLN A 25 -27.40 11.84 -12.97
N LEU A 26 -26.78 12.16 -11.82
CA LEU A 26 -27.32 11.84 -10.50
C LEU A 26 -27.90 13.05 -9.74
N VAL A 27 -28.43 14.02 -10.47
CA VAL A 27 -29.34 15.01 -9.89
C VAL A 27 -30.61 15.05 -10.74
N LYS A 28 -31.33 13.93 -10.77
CA LYS A 28 -32.79 14.03 -10.89
C LYS A 28 -33.25 14.61 -9.56
N THR A 29 -33.49 15.91 -9.52
CA THR A 29 -34.20 16.55 -8.42
C THR A 29 -35.59 15.90 -8.36
N ASN A 30 -35.72 14.87 -7.53
CA ASN A 30 -37.01 14.43 -7.03
C ASN A 30 -37.54 15.56 -6.14
N GLY A 31 -38.19 16.53 -6.76
CA GLY A 31 -38.77 17.68 -6.09
C GLY A 31 -39.93 18.17 -6.94
N ARG A 32 -41.14 17.75 -6.56
CA ARG A 32 -42.40 18.24 -7.12
C ARG A 32 -42.46 19.77 -7.02
N ARG A 33 -42.00 20.49 -8.03
CA ARG A 33 -42.33 21.90 -8.27
C ARG A 33 -42.56 22.04 -9.77
N ALA A 34 -43.83 22.03 -10.16
CA ALA A 34 -44.23 22.27 -11.53
C ALA A 34 -43.80 23.68 -11.94
N PHE A 35 -43.45 23.88 -13.22
CA PHE A 35 -42.90 25.12 -13.73
C PHE A 35 -44.05 26.05 -14.15
N LEU A 36 -44.08 27.29 -13.65
CA LEU A 36 -45.04 28.35 -14.03
C LEU A 36 -44.80 28.94 -15.44
N VAL A 37 -44.07 28.24 -16.31
CA VAL A 37 -43.55 28.90 -17.54
C VAL A 37 -44.62 29.04 -18.63
N ASP A 38 -45.73 28.30 -18.61
CA ASP A 38 -46.71 28.37 -19.72
C ASP A 38 -48.18 28.64 -19.35
N THR A 39 -48.62 28.41 -18.10
CA THR A 39 -50.07 28.50 -17.80
C THR A 39 -50.58 29.93 -17.74
N LEU A 40 -49.83 30.86 -17.12
CA LEU A 40 -50.23 32.28 -17.09
C LEU A 40 -50.06 32.97 -18.44
N ALA A 41 -49.05 32.58 -19.23
CA ALA A 41 -48.84 33.11 -20.58
C ALA A 41 -49.98 32.68 -21.52
N LEU A 42 -50.46 31.44 -21.40
CA LEU A 42 -51.64 30.94 -22.12
C LEU A 42 -52.94 31.64 -21.69
N VAL A 43 -53.14 31.88 -20.38
CA VAL A 43 -54.32 32.59 -19.87
C VAL A 43 -54.32 34.06 -20.31
N THR A 44 -53.16 34.71 -20.30
CA THR A 44 -53.02 36.12 -20.73
C THR A 44 -53.15 36.28 -22.24
N HIS A 45 -52.58 35.37 -23.05
CA HIS A 45 -52.81 35.34 -24.50
C HIS A 45 -54.27 35.04 -24.87
N SER A 46 -54.91 34.08 -24.19
CA SER A 46 -56.32 33.74 -24.42
C SER A 46 -57.26 34.91 -24.06
N SER A 47 -56.96 35.63 -22.99
CA SER A 47 -57.68 36.84 -22.57
C SER A 47 -57.52 38.01 -23.55
N ALA A 48 -56.31 38.21 -24.10
CA ALA A 48 -56.07 39.22 -25.14
C ALA A 48 -56.83 38.91 -26.45
N THR A 49 -56.93 37.63 -26.83
CA THR A 49 -57.73 37.21 -27.99
C THR A 49 -59.22 37.40 -27.78
N LEU A 50 -59.75 37.20 -26.57
CA LEU A 50 -61.16 37.47 -26.24
C LEU A 50 -61.49 38.98 -26.31
N THR A 51 -60.57 39.84 -25.87
CA THR A 51 -60.75 41.31 -25.93
C THR A 51 -60.83 41.81 -27.37
N SER A 52 -60.06 41.22 -28.29
CA SER A 52 -60.11 41.51 -29.72
C SER A 52 -61.38 40.99 -30.41
N TYR A 53 -61.92 39.84 -29.97
CA TYR A 53 -63.07 39.18 -30.59
C TYR A 53 -64.42 39.87 -30.26
N TYR A 54 -64.52 40.53 -29.10
CA TYR A 54 -65.78 41.16 -28.63
C TYR A 54 -65.81 42.71 -28.72
N HIS A 55 -64.78 43.37 -29.29
CA HIS A 55 -64.74 44.83 -29.46
C HIS A 55 -65.11 45.62 -28.19
N LEU A 56 -64.48 45.27 -27.07
CA LEU A 56 -64.64 46.01 -25.82
C LEU A 56 -63.87 47.35 -25.87
N PRO A 57 -64.43 48.46 -25.35
CA PRO A 57 -63.77 49.77 -25.37
C PRO A 57 -62.49 49.76 -24.52
N ALA A 58 -61.40 50.31 -25.08
CA ALA A 58 -60.03 50.24 -24.59
C ALA A 58 -59.71 50.94 -23.25
N LYS A 59 -60.71 51.26 -22.41
CA LYS A 59 -60.52 52.06 -21.18
C LYS A 59 -60.81 51.32 -19.87
N TRP A 60 -61.12 50.02 -19.89
CA TRP A 60 -61.48 49.31 -18.65
C TRP A 60 -60.36 48.33 -18.24
N PRO A 61 -60.03 48.20 -16.95
CA PRO A 61 -59.07 47.20 -16.46
C PRO A 61 -59.52 45.78 -16.83
N LEU A 62 -58.59 44.91 -17.23
CA LEU A 62 -58.86 43.53 -17.71
C LEU A 62 -59.69 42.67 -16.71
N SER A 63 -59.58 42.93 -15.41
CA SER A 63 -60.38 42.29 -14.35
C SER A 63 -61.87 42.67 -14.39
N MET A 64 -62.18 43.86 -14.90
CA MET A 64 -63.54 44.40 -15.00
C MET A 64 -64.24 43.95 -16.30
N GLY A 65 -63.47 43.61 -17.34
CA GLY A 65 -63.99 43.20 -18.64
C GLY A 65 -64.57 41.78 -18.66
N ILE A 66 -63.92 40.81 -18.02
CA ILE A 66 -64.40 39.42 -17.99
C ILE A 66 -65.66 39.29 -17.11
N GLY A 67 -65.68 39.94 -15.95
CA GLY A 67 -66.85 39.96 -15.08
C GLY A 67 -68.07 40.60 -15.77
N ALA A 68 -67.87 41.73 -16.46
CA ALA A 68 -68.96 42.40 -17.18
C ALA A 68 -69.52 41.57 -18.35
N LEU A 69 -68.67 40.79 -19.05
CA LEU A 69 -69.11 39.87 -20.10
C LEU A 69 -69.93 38.71 -19.53
N GLU A 70 -69.52 38.13 -18.40
CA GLU A 70 -70.24 37.02 -17.79
C GLU A 70 -71.60 37.47 -17.22
N VAL A 71 -71.68 38.68 -16.65
CA VAL A 71 -72.95 39.29 -16.23
C VAL A 71 -73.91 39.43 -17.41
N ARG A 72 -73.48 40.01 -18.54
CA ARG A 72 -74.33 40.15 -19.74
C ARG A 72 -74.77 38.81 -20.32
N LYS A 73 -73.92 37.79 -20.22
CA LYS A 73 -74.24 36.44 -20.67
C LYS A 73 -75.31 35.81 -19.79
N LEU A 74 -75.22 35.96 -18.46
CA LEU A 74 -76.26 35.51 -17.52
C LEU A 74 -77.58 36.27 -17.72
N GLU A 75 -77.52 37.58 -17.97
CA GLU A 75 -78.70 38.38 -18.31
C GLU A 75 -79.40 37.89 -19.59
N SER A 76 -78.62 37.50 -20.62
CA SER A 76 -79.16 36.94 -21.87
C SER A 76 -79.89 35.60 -21.68
N GLN A 77 -79.61 34.90 -20.58
CA GLN A 77 -80.28 33.65 -20.18
C GLN A 77 -81.46 33.90 -19.22
N GLY A 78 -81.86 35.16 -19.03
CA GLY A 78 -83.00 35.55 -18.20
C GLY A 78 -82.67 35.75 -16.72
N VAL A 79 -81.38 35.79 -16.34
CA VAL A 79 -80.98 36.07 -14.95
C VAL A 79 -81.10 37.58 -14.68
N PRO A 80 -81.82 38.01 -13.64
CA PRO A 80 -81.88 39.42 -13.23
C PRO A 80 -80.49 39.99 -12.96
N THR A 81 -80.22 41.21 -13.43
CA THR A 81 -78.92 41.91 -13.33
C THR A 81 -78.25 41.78 -11.97
N LYS A 82 -78.98 42.05 -10.87
CA LYS A 82 -78.42 41.97 -9.51
C LYS A 82 -77.99 40.56 -9.11
N GLN A 83 -78.69 39.53 -9.61
CA GLN A 83 -78.34 38.14 -9.37
C GLN A 83 -77.16 37.71 -10.25
N ALA A 84 -77.12 38.16 -11.50
CA ALA A 84 -75.99 37.93 -12.40
C ALA A 84 -74.70 38.54 -11.83
N GLU A 85 -74.76 39.79 -11.37
CA GLU A 85 -73.64 40.47 -10.69
C GLU A 85 -73.18 39.72 -9.43
N ALA A 86 -74.11 39.28 -8.58
CA ALA A 86 -73.77 38.54 -7.36
C ALA A 86 -73.12 37.18 -7.65
N ILE A 87 -73.65 36.43 -8.63
CA ILE A 87 -73.10 35.13 -9.06
C ILE A 87 -71.70 35.32 -9.65
N THR A 88 -71.53 36.28 -10.56
CA THR A 88 -70.21 36.57 -11.15
C THR A 88 -69.20 37.04 -10.11
N SER A 89 -69.63 37.84 -9.11
CA SER A 89 -68.76 38.26 -8.01
C SER A 89 -68.29 37.08 -7.17
N ALA A 90 -69.20 36.20 -6.75
CA ALA A 90 -68.85 35.03 -5.94
C ALA A 90 -67.93 34.06 -6.68
N ILE A 91 -68.14 33.86 -7.99
CA ILE A 91 -67.27 33.02 -8.82
C ILE A 91 -65.87 33.66 -8.97
N THR A 92 -65.81 34.98 -9.16
CA THR A 92 -64.54 35.71 -9.29
C THR A 92 -63.72 35.64 -8.00
N GLU A 93 -64.38 35.73 -6.85
CA GLU A 93 -63.75 35.61 -5.54
C GLU A 93 -63.16 34.20 -5.34
N VAL A 94 -63.96 33.14 -5.54
CA VAL A 94 -63.48 31.75 -5.43
C VAL A 94 -62.35 31.45 -6.41
N LEU A 95 -62.39 32.01 -7.63
CA LEU A 95 -61.31 31.85 -8.62
C LEU A 95 -60.03 32.57 -8.22
N ASN A 96 -60.12 33.77 -7.65
CA ASN A 96 -58.96 34.49 -7.15
C ASN A 96 -58.34 33.77 -5.96
N ASP A 97 -59.15 33.30 -5.00
CA ASP A 97 -58.67 32.51 -3.86
C ASP A 97 -58.00 31.20 -4.32
N SER A 98 -58.59 30.54 -5.31
CA SER A 98 -58.02 29.32 -5.91
C SER A 98 -56.71 29.60 -6.64
N LEU A 99 -56.62 30.71 -7.38
CA LEU A 99 -55.42 31.09 -8.11
C LEU A 99 -54.30 31.49 -7.16
N GLU A 100 -54.60 32.23 -6.10
CA GLU A 100 -53.65 32.61 -5.05
C GLU A 100 -53.13 31.35 -4.33
N SER A 101 -54.02 30.48 -3.86
CA SER A 101 -53.65 29.21 -3.21
C SER A 101 -52.79 28.31 -4.09
N ILE A 102 -53.11 28.21 -5.38
CA ILE A 102 -52.31 27.45 -6.34
C ILE A 102 -50.94 28.12 -6.53
N SER A 103 -50.89 29.46 -6.64
CA SER A 103 -49.64 30.21 -6.88
C SER A 103 -48.59 30.03 -5.77
N GLU A 104 -49.01 29.87 -4.51
CA GLU A 104 -48.12 29.59 -3.37
C GLU A 104 -47.37 28.25 -3.52
N SER A 105 -47.90 27.31 -4.30
CA SER A 105 -47.25 26.02 -4.58
C SER A 105 -46.17 26.11 -5.68
N PHE A 106 -46.06 27.25 -6.36
CA PHE A 106 -45.10 27.47 -7.44
C PHE A 106 -43.95 28.39 -7.00
N VAL A 107 -42.87 28.36 -7.78
CA VAL A 107 -41.71 29.23 -7.59
C VAL A 107 -41.61 30.16 -8.78
N SER A 108 -41.21 31.42 -8.54
CA SER A 108 -40.98 32.35 -9.62
C SER A 108 -39.78 31.91 -10.48
N LYS A 109 -39.81 32.27 -11.77
CA LYS A 109 -38.69 31.97 -12.69
C LYS A 109 -37.37 32.57 -12.20
N ALA A 110 -37.41 33.75 -11.59
CA ALA A 110 -36.22 34.43 -11.07
C ALA A 110 -35.60 33.69 -9.87
N GLU A 111 -36.41 33.22 -8.92
CA GLU A 111 -35.92 32.44 -7.78
C GLU A 111 -35.36 31.08 -8.20
N MET A 112 -36.01 30.44 -9.17
CA MET A 112 -35.51 29.19 -9.76
C MET A 112 -34.15 29.38 -10.41
N GLN A 113 -33.98 30.40 -11.27
CA GLN A 113 -32.70 30.71 -11.91
C GLN A 113 -31.62 31.03 -10.88
N LYS A 114 -31.96 31.77 -9.81
CA LYS A 114 -31.03 32.04 -8.71
C LYS A 114 -30.58 30.75 -8.02
N SER A 115 -31.51 29.83 -7.75
CA SER A 115 -31.20 28.52 -7.17
C SER A 115 -30.32 27.68 -8.10
N GLU A 116 -30.60 27.68 -9.40
CA GLU A 116 -29.82 26.98 -10.42
C GLU A 116 -28.38 27.52 -10.49
N MET A 117 -28.21 28.84 -10.57
CA MET A 117 -26.89 29.49 -10.54
C MET A 117 -26.08 29.12 -9.29
N LEU A 118 -26.73 29.11 -8.12
CA LEU A 118 -26.09 28.75 -6.86
C LEU A 118 -25.70 27.27 -6.83
N GLN A 119 -26.54 26.39 -7.38
CA GLN A 119 -26.24 24.97 -7.49
C GLN A 119 -25.07 24.73 -8.45
N GLU A 120 -25.04 25.40 -9.60
CA GLU A 120 -23.96 25.29 -10.58
C GLU A 120 -22.62 25.82 -10.03
N ALA A 121 -22.64 26.91 -9.27
CA ALA A 121 -21.47 27.44 -8.57
C ALA A 121 -20.95 26.43 -7.52
N ASN A 122 -21.83 25.82 -6.74
CA ASN A 122 -21.46 24.81 -5.75
C ASN A 122 -20.88 23.55 -6.40
N ILE A 123 -21.48 23.07 -7.49
CA ILE A 123 -20.98 21.92 -8.26
C ILE A 123 -19.59 22.23 -8.84
N SER A 124 -19.41 23.43 -9.39
CA SER A 124 -18.12 23.86 -9.95
C SER A 124 -17.04 23.93 -8.87
N LYS A 125 -17.35 24.50 -7.71
CA LYS A 125 -16.44 24.55 -6.57
C LYS A 125 -16.10 23.14 -6.07
N PHE A 126 -17.09 22.28 -5.89
CA PHE A 126 -16.88 20.89 -5.48
C PHE A 126 -15.96 20.15 -6.46
N LYS A 127 -16.22 20.28 -7.77
CA LYS A 127 -15.37 19.69 -8.82
C LYS A 127 -13.92 20.15 -8.72
N SER A 128 -13.70 21.47 -8.53
CA SER A 128 -12.35 22.02 -8.39
C SER A 128 -11.62 21.48 -7.15
N GLN A 129 -12.32 21.35 -6.02
CA GLN A 129 -11.75 20.82 -4.79
C GLN A 129 -11.39 19.34 -4.93
N VAL A 130 -12.27 18.54 -5.55
CA VAL A 130 -12.01 17.12 -5.81
C VAL A 130 -10.81 16.96 -6.74
N GLN A 131 -10.75 17.73 -7.83
CA GLN A 131 -9.65 17.65 -8.78
C GLN A 131 -8.31 18.05 -8.14
N SER A 132 -8.28 19.18 -7.44
CA SER A 132 -7.07 19.65 -6.75
C SER A 132 -6.63 18.66 -5.66
N SER A 133 -7.57 18.11 -4.89
CA SER A 133 -7.27 17.09 -3.88
C SER A 133 -6.69 15.83 -4.52
N GLN A 134 -7.29 15.33 -5.60
CA GLN A 134 -6.79 14.14 -6.32
C GLN A 134 -5.38 14.35 -6.87
N GLU A 135 -5.11 15.50 -7.49
CA GLU A 135 -3.79 15.83 -8.04
C GLU A 135 -2.73 15.97 -6.94
N ASN A 136 -3.08 16.58 -5.80
CA ASN A 136 -2.21 16.68 -4.63
C ASN A 136 -1.93 15.30 -4.01
N HIS A 137 -2.94 14.46 -3.83
CA HIS A 137 -2.74 13.11 -3.29
C HIS A 137 -1.91 12.25 -4.25
N PHE A 138 -2.16 12.34 -5.56
CA PHE A 138 -1.42 11.60 -6.56
C PHE A 138 0.07 12.00 -6.58
N SER A 139 0.36 13.30 -6.60
CA SER A 139 1.74 13.80 -6.58
C SER A 139 2.47 13.44 -5.28
N LEU A 140 1.79 13.49 -4.13
CA LEU A 140 2.35 13.06 -2.85
C LEU A 140 2.69 11.56 -2.87
N LEU A 141 1.74 10.72 -3.28
CA LEU A 141 1.94 9.27 -3.36
C LEU A 141 3.04 8.89 -4.34
N GLN A 142 3.09 9.55 -5.49
CA GLN A 142 4.15 9.35 -6.48
C GLN A 142 5.52 9.66 -5.88
N ARG A 143 5.67 10.81 -5.22
CA ARG A 143 6.92 11.23 -4.57
C ARG A 143 7.34 10.27 -3.47
N GLU A 144 6.42 9.82 -2.63
CA GLU A 144 6.71 8.84 -1.58
C GLU A 144 7.11 7.48 -2.16
N THR A 145 6.45 7.05 -3.23
CA THR A 145 6.78 5.81 -3.93
C THR A 145 8.19 5.87 -4.53
N GLU A 146 8.56 6.97 -5.18
CA GLU A 146 9.89 7.20 -5.74
C GLU A 146 10.96 7.27 -4.64
N LYS A 147 10.67 7.93 -3.52
CA LYS A 147 11.57 7.96 -2.36
C LYS A 147 11.80 6.56 -1.79
N LEU A 148 10.73 5.81 -1.51
CA LEU A 148 10.83 4.45 -0.98
C LEU A 148 11.58 3.52 -1.94
N ARG A 149 11.37 3.66 -3.25
CA ARG A 149 12.13 2.93 -4.26
C ARG A 149 13.62 3.23 -4.18
N GLY A 150 14.00 4.52 -4.06
CA GLY A 150 15.39 4.93 -3.89
C GLY A 150 16.02 4.38 -2.61
N ASP A 151 15.29 4.42 -1.50
CA ASP A 151 15.74 3.85 -0.22
C ASP A 151 15.96 2.32 -0.33
N ILE A 152 15.08 1.59 -1.01
CA ILE A 152 15.23 0.16 -1.28
C ILE A 152 16.49 -0.12 -2.12
N ASP A 153 16.71 0.63 -3.20
CA ASP A 153 17.87 0.44 -4.08
C ASP A 153 19.19 0.74 -3.34
N LYS A 154 19.19 1.75 -2.47
CA LYS A 154 20.31 2.07 -1.59
C LYS A 154 20.61 0.95 -0.59
N MET A 155 19.59 0.51 0.17
CA MET A 155 19.75 -0.59 1.14
C MET A 155 20.22 -1.87 0.46
N ARG A 156 19.71 -2.17 -0.75
CA ARG A 156 20.12 -3.35 -1.53
C ARG A 156 21.61 -3.29 -1.89
N SER A 157 22.10 -2.12 -2.29
CA SER A 157 23.51 -1.90 -2.61
C SER A 157 24.41 -2.03 -1.37
N GLU A 158 24.01 -1.43 -0.25
CA GLU A 158 24.73 -1.51 1.02
C GLU A 158 24.82 -2.95 1.54
N LEU A 159 23.70 -3.68 1.54
CA LEU A 159 23.68 -5.09 1.95
C LEU A 159 24.59 -5.96 1.07
N LYS A 160 24.56 -5.75 -0.26
CA LYS A 160 25.45 -6.47 -1.17
C LYS A 160 26.91 -6.19 -0.86
N TYR A 161 27.27 -4.93 -0.61
CA TYR A 161 28.63 -4.55 -0.24
C TYR A 161 29.08 -5.21 1.07
N GLU A 162 28.26 -5.16 2.12
CA GLU A 162 28.61 -5.79 3.40
C GLU A 162 28.70 -7.33 3.29
N ILE A 163 27.84 -7.97 2.49
CA ILE A 163 27.97 -9.41 2.19
C ILE A 163 29.31 -9.70 1.51
N ASP A 164 29.65 -8.98 0.45
CA ASP A 164 30.88 -9.18 -0.32
C ASP A 164 32.11 -8.96 0.58
N LYS A 165 32.07 -7.92 1.43
CA LYS A 165 33.12 -7.57 2.39
C LYS A 165 33.29 -8.63 3.49
N VAL A 166 32.22 -9.05 4.15
CA VAL A 166 32.28 -10.10 5.19
C VAL A 166 32.73 -11.43 4.60
N THR A 167 32.25 -11.78 3.41
CA THR A 167 32.65 -13.01 2.72
C THR A 167 34.14 -13.00 2.37
N ALA A 168 34.66 -11.87 1.86
CA ALA A 168 36.08 -11.71 1.58
C ALA A 168 36.93 -11.77 2.86
N GLY A 169 36.47 -11.12 3.94
CA GLY A 169 37.11 -11.16 5.25
C GLY A 169 37.20 -12.59 5.80
N GLN A 170 36.08 -13.31 5.85
CA GLN A 170 36.04 -14.71 6.30
C GLN A 170 36.95 -15.62 5.47
N ARG A 171 36.97 -15.42 4.14
CA ARG A 171 37.87 -16.19 3.27
C ARG A 171 39.34 -15.89 3.58
N LEU A 172 39.69 -14.64 3.84
CA LEU A 172 41.05 -14.26 4.22
C LEU A 172 41.44 -14.89 5.56
N ASP A 173 40.60 -14.75 6.58
CA ASP A 173 40.83 -15.31 7.92
C ASP A 173 41.08 -16.82 7.86
N LEU A 174 40.24 -17.55 7.14
CA LEU A 174 40.41 -19.01 6.95
C LEU A 174 41.72 -19.36 6.24
N ASN A 175 42.15 -18.56 5.27
CA ASN A 175 43.42 -18.81 4.58
C ASN A 175 44.61 -18.51 5.47
N LEU A 176 44.56 -17.44 6.29
CA LEU A 176 45.61 -17.11 7.25
C LEU A 176 45.70 -18.17 8.35
N GLU A 177 44.57 -18.63 8.88
CA GLU A 177 44.54 -19.67 9.91
C GLU A 177 45.02 -21.01 9.37
N ARG A 178 44.64 -21.36 8.14
CA ARG A 178 45.17 -22.53 7.44
C ARG A 178 46.69 -22.43 7.23
N GLY A 179 47.21 -21.24 6.96
CA GLY A 179 48.64 -20.98 6.89
C GLY A 179 49.33 -21.25 8.23
N ARG A 180 48.83 -20.62 9.30
CA ARG A 180 49.34 -20.82 10.67
C ARG A 180 49.34 -22.27 11.11
N ILE A 181 48.25 -23.01 10.87
CA ILE A 181 48.17 -24.44 11.21
C ILE A 181 49.22 -25.25 10.45
N ARG A 182 49.49 -24.92 9.18
CA ARG A 182 50.53 -25.61 8.40
C ARG A 182 51.93 -25.34 8.96
N ASP A 183 52.21 -24.10 9.33
CA ASP A 183 53.50 -23.72 9.91
C ASP A 183 53.71 -24.41 11.28
N GLU A 184 52.69 -24.41 12.14
CA GLU A 184 52.73 -25.11 13.44
C GLU A 184 52.88 -26.62 13.26
N LEU A 185 52.17 -27.22 12.29
CA LEU A 185 52.31 -28.64 11.97
C LEU A 185 53.71 -28.99 11.47
N ALA A 186 54.30 -28.14 10.61
CA ALA A 186 55.66 -28.34 10.11
C ALA A 186 56.68 -28.29 11.25
N LYS A 187 56.52 -27.32 12.17
CA LYS A 187 57.35 -27.19 13.37
C LYS A 187 57.23 -28.40 14.29
N GLN A 188 56.01 -28.87 14.58
CA GLN A 188 55.81 -30.08 15.39
C GLN A 188 56.41 -31.32 14.74
N ASN A 189 56.35 -31.43 13.42
CA ASN A 189 56.96 -32.53 12.68
C ASN A 189 58.50 -32.49 12.77
N GLU A 190 59.10 -31.30 12.73
CA GLU A 190 60.53 -31.10 12.97
C GLU A 190 60.93 -31.49 14.40
N GLU A 191 60.20 -31.00 15.41
CA GLU A 191 60.43 -31.36 16.82
C GLU A 191 60.29 -32.87 17.06
N THR A 192 59.27 -33.50 16.46
CA THR A 192 59.05 -34.95 16.54
C THR A 192 60.20 -35.72 15.90
N THR A 193 60.68 -35.25 14.75
CA THR A 193 61.82 -35.87 14.06
C THR A 193 63.09 -35.73 14.88
N ASP A 194 63.40 -34.55 15.41
CA ASP A 194 64.57 -34.32 16.28
C ASP A 194 64.52 -35.22 17.51
N LEU A 195 63.37 -35.30 18.20
CA LEU A 195 63.20 -36.16 19.37
C LEU A 195 63.36 -37.65 19.01
N THR A 196 62.81 -38.08 17.88
CA THR A 196 62.98 -39.47 17.39
C THR A 196 64.47 -39.78 17.16
N THR A 197 65.21 -38.88 16.51
CA THR A 197 66.65 -39.09 16.29
C THR A 197 67.47 -39.07 17.58
N LYS A 198 67.07 -38.29 18.60
CA LYS A 198 67.69 -38.31 19.93
C LYS A 198 67.43 -39.63 20.64
N LEU A 199 66.19 -40.11 20.62
CA LEU A 199 65.82 -41.41 21.19
C LEU A 199 66.60 -42.56 20.54
N ASP A 200 66.73 -42.56 19.21
CA ASP A 200 67.53 -43.58 18.52
C ASP A 200 68.99 -43.57 18.97
N LYS A 201 69.60 -42.39 19.12
CA LYS A 201 70.97 -42.24 19.64
C LYS A 201 71.10 -42.77 21.06
N GLU A 202 70.16 -42.44 21.95
CA GLU A 202 70.15 -42.95 23.33
C GLU A 202 69.98 -44.48 23.38
N ILE A 203 69.09 -45.04 22.56
CA ILE A 203 68.91 -46.49 22.43
C ILE A 203 70.22 -47.16 21.98
N HIS A 204 70.90 -46.61 20.98
CA HIS A 204 72.19 -47.14 20.52
C HIS A 204 73.28 -47.04 21.61
N SER A 205 73.35 -45.92 22.33
CA SER A 205 74.27 -45.73 23.45
C SER A 205 74.01 -46.74 24.58
N LEU A 206 72.76 -46.91 24.99
CA LEU A 206 72.35 -47.86 26.03
C LEU A 206 72.63 -49.30 25.62
N LYS A 207 72.38 -49.67 24.35
CA LYS A 207 72.74 -51.00 23.82
C LYS A 207 74.25 -51.26 23.89
N ALA A 208 75.07 -50.27 23.53
CA ALA A 208 76.53 -50.39 23.61
C ALA A 208 77.01 -50.55 25.06
N GLN A 209 76.46 -49.76 26.00
CA GLN A 209 76.75 -49.87 27.43
C GLN A 209 76.33 -51.24 27.99
N LEU A 210 75.16 -51.76 27.57
CA LEU A 210 74.68 -53.08 27.97
C LEU A 210 75.60 -54.20 27.48
N GLU A 211 76.05 -54.16 26.21
CA GLU A 211 77.00 -55.15 25.71
C GLU A 211 78.35 -55.07 26.42
N ALA A 212 78.86 -53.86 26.71
CA ALA A 212 80.07 -53.70 27.52
C ALA A 212 79.92 -54.31 28.93
N ALA A 213 78.83 -53.99 29.63
CA ALA A 213 78.55 -54.54 30.96
C ALA A 213 78.40 -56.08 30.95
N LYS A 214 77.81 -56.63 29.88
CA LYS A 214 77.74 -58.09 29.68
C LYS A 214 79.13 -58.71 29.54
N TYR A 215 80.05 -58.11 28.78
CA TYR A 215 81.44 -58.59 28.70
C TYR A 215 82.16 -58.49 30.05
N ASP A 216 81.92 -57.43 30.83
CA ASP A 216 82.48 -57.30 32.18
C ASP A 216 82.00 -58.42 33.11
N VAL A 217 80.69 -58.73 33.12
CA VAL A 217 80.14 -59.84 33.90
C VAL A 217 80.77 -61.18 33.49
N ILE A 218 80.88 -61.46 32.19
CA ILE A 218 81.54 -62.68 31.69
C ILE A 218 82.98 -62.76 32.19
N LYS A 219 83.73 -61.66 32.11
CA LYS A 219 85.12 -61.58 32.59
C LYS A 219 85.23 -61.88 34.09
N TYR A 220 84.34 -61.32 34.91
CA TYR A 220 84.28 -61.60 36.34
C TYR A 220 83.94 -63.07 36.61
N CYS A 221 82.97 -63.66 35.90
CA CYS A 221 82.64 -65.09 36.03
C CYS A 221 83.81 -66.01 35.69
N ILE A 222 84.54 -65.72 34.60
CA ILE A 222 85.74 -66.50 34.24
C ILE A 222 86.80 -66.36 35.34
N GLY A 223 87.04 -65.14 35.82
CA GLY A 223 88.00 -64.88 36.90
C GLY A 223 87.66 -65.63 38.19
N THR A 224 86.39 -65.68 38.59
CA THR A 224 85.98 -66.39 39.81
C THR A 224 86.14 -67.91 39.65
N ILE A 225 85.71 -68.50 38.54
CA ILE A 225 85.89 -69.94 38.28
C ILE A 225 87.38 -70.31 38.33
N VAL A 226 88.24 -69.56 37.63
CA VAL A 226 89.70 -69.80 37.63
C VAL A 226 90.28 -69.66 39.04
N SER A 227 89.85 -68.66 39.82
CA SER A 227 90.31 -68.48 41.20
C SER A 227 89.92 -69.65 42.11
N ILE A 228 88.67 -70.14 42.01
CA ILE A 228 88.18 -71.28 42.77
C ILE A 228 88.95 -72.54 42.39
N SER A 229 89.16 -72.80 41.08
CA SER A 229 89.95 -73.93 40.61
C SER A 229 91.41 -73.86 41.10
N ALA A 230 92.04 -72.68 41.07
CA ALA A 230 93.39 -72.49 41.55
C ALA A 230 93.52 -72.78 43.06
N VAL A 231 92.57 -72.27 43.87
CA VAL A 231 92.50 -72.56 45.31
C VAL A 231 92.26 -74.05 45.55
N GLY A 232 91.33 -74.68 44.85
CA GLY A 232 91.04 -76.11 44.97
C GLY A 232 92.25 -77.00 44.67
N LEU A 233 92.99 -76.69 43.59
CA LEU A 233 94.23 -77.39 43.26
C LEU A 233 95.32 -77.18 44.33
N ALA A 234 95.44 -75.97 44.89
CA ALA A 234 96.38 -75.70 45.97
C ALA A 234 96.08 -76.51 47.23
N VAL A 235 94.79 -76.68 47.59
CA VAL A 235 94.37 -77.51 48.73
C VAL A 235 94.65 -79.00 48.47
N LEU A 236 94.31 -79.51 47.28
CA LEU A 236 94.60 -80.91 46.92
C LEU A 236 96.10 -81.24 47.01
N ARG A 237 96.97 -80.29 46.62
CA ARG A 237 98.43 -80.44 46.76
C ARG A 237 98.92 -80.48 48.21
N ILE A 238 98.18 -79.95 49.17
CA ILE A 238 98.55 -79.98 50.60
C ILE A 238 98.06 -81.27 51.27
N VAL A 239 96.96 -81.85 50.77
CA VAL A 239 96.29 -83.02 51.39
C VAL A 239 96.80 -84.36 50.87
N MET A 240 97.26 -84.44 49.60
CA MET A 240 97.99 -85.61 49.06
C MET A 240 99.49 -85.50 49.32
#